data_AF-A0A4Q6AF55-F1
#
_entry.id   AF-A0A4Q6AF55-F1
#
_cell.length_a   1.000
_cell.length_b   1.000
_cell.length_c   1.000
_cell.angle_alpha   90.00
_cell.angle_beta   90.00
_cell.angle_gamma   90.00
#
_symmetry.space_group_name_H-M   'P 1'
#
loop_
_entity.id
_entity.type
_entity.pdbx_description
1 polymer ?
#
loop_
_entity_poly.entity_id
_entity_poly.type
_entity_poly.pdbx_seq_one_letter_code
_entity_poly.pdbx_strand_id
1 'polypeptide(L)'
;VANFVTLARSKFYDNLIFHRVVPGFMIQTGDPQGTGLGGPGYSFGDEFGAGLKHDKPGMVSMANSGPNTNGSQFFITVAPTGHLDGKHSIFGEITKGVDIAVAISNVKTNGTKPEKDIKILGIDIHGDWYKPVEVKKIKELSQDDIKAATQDLATKLFKKIAEVQNYGKFVSINKVEARARGNMAQIFYKAEFSKKKELNMVLVGELEGKTFKLQEFQFAESKN
;
A
#
# COMPACT_ATOMS: atom_id res chain seq x y z
N VAL A 1 0.23 -5.46 -5.48
CA VAL A 1 1.66 -5.59 -5.08
C VAL A 1 2.37 -4.25 -4.85
N ALA A 2 2.31 -3.29 -5.77
CA ALA A 2 3.05 -2.01 -5.68
C ALA A 2 2.89 -1.30 -4.32
N ASN A 3 1.65 -1.17 -3.82
CA ASN A 3 1.33 -0.57 -2.52
C ASN A 3 2.16 -1.13 -1.35
N PHE A 4 2.19 -2.46 -1.19
CA PHE A 4 2.87 -3.13 -0.08
C PHE A 4 4.36 -2.77 -0.02
N VAL A 5 5.01 -2.76 -1.17
CA VAL A 5 6.46 -2.54 -1.23
C VAL A 5 6.83 -1.10 -1.04
N THR A 6 5.97 -0.24 -1.55
CA THR A 6 6.09 1.18 -1.35
C THR A 6 6.08 1.49 0.15
N LEU A 7 5.07 1.00 0.87
CA LEU A 7 5.00 1.09 2.33
C LEU A 7 6.19 0.42 3.04
N ALA A 8 6.65 -0.73 2.55
CA ALA A 8 7.85 -1.38 3.10
C ALA A 8 9.12 -0.55 2.94
N ARG A 9 9.32 0.09 1.78
CA ARG A 9 10.50 0.94 1.51
C ARG A 9 10.50 2.22 2.32
N SER A 10 9.33 2.81 2.56
CA SER A 10 9.16 3.97 3.45
C SER A 10 9.16 3.60 4.94
N LYS A 11 9.51 2.36 5.29
CA LYS A 11 9.59 1.87 6.68
C LYS A 11 8.27 1.99 7.44
N PHE A 12 7.14 2.03 6.71
CA PHE A 12 5.80 2.16 7.30
C PHE A 12 5.45 0.97 8.20
N TYR A 13 5.92 -0.23 7.85
CA TYR A 13 5.64 -1.45 8.60
C TYR A 13 6.56 -1.67 9.81
N ASP A 14 7.61 -0.86 9.96
CA ASP A 14 8.57 -1.03 11.03
C ASP A 14 7.90 -0.83 12.40
N ASN A 15 8.16 -1.76 13.31
CA ASN A 15 7.58 -1.88 14.64
C ASN A 15 6.06 -2.10 14.70
N LEU A 16 5.38 -2.30 13.57
CA LEU A 16 3.95 -2.63 13.59
C LEU A 16 3.73 -4.02 14.15
N ILE A 17 2.65 -4.16 14.93
CA ILE A 17 2.31 -5.40 15.62
C ILE A 17 1.44 -6.31 14.75
N PHE A 18 1.50 -7.61 15.02
CA PHE A 18 0.41 -8.52 14.66
C PHE A 18 -0.74 -8.31 15.65
N HIS A 19 -1.71 -7.48 15.28
CA HIS A 19 -2.81 -7.07 16.17
C HIS A 19 -3.93 -8.12 16.26
N ARG A 20 -3.92 -9.12 15.37
CA ARG A 20 -4.90 -10.20 15.35
C ARG A 20 -4.26 -11.50 14.85
N VAL A 21 -4.27 -12.54 15.67
CA VAL A 21 -3.78 -13.88 15.35
C VAL A 21 -4.83 -14.90 15.74
N VAL A 22 -5.06 -15.89 14.87
CA VAL A 22 -6.07 -16.93 15.08
C VAL A 22 -5.48 -18.29 14.66
N PRO A 23 -5.28 -19.23 15.62
CA PRO A 23 -4.80 -20.57 15.32
C PRO A 23 -5.63 -21.26 14.23
N GLY A 24 -4.96 -21.91 13.28
CA GLY A 24 -5.62 -22.63 12.19
C GLY A 24 -6.38 -21.72 11.21
N PHE A 25 -6.14 -20.41 11.22
CA PHE A 25 -6.77 -19.47 10.30
C PHE A 25 -5.75 -18.51 9.68
N MET A 26 -5.34 -17.45 10.39
CA MET A 26 -4.42 -16.44 9.87
C MET A 26 -3.75 -15.60 10.97
N ILE A 27 -2.73 -14.83 10.56
CA ILE A 27 -2.13 -13.74 11.34
C ILE A 27 -2.23 -12.44 10.54
N GLN A 28 -2.69 -11.36 11.17
CA GLN A 28 -3.00 -10.08 10.53
C GLN A 28 -2.20 -8.94 11.16
N THR A 29 -1.71 -8.05 10.31
CA THR A 29 -0.82 -6.93 10.65
C THR A 29 -1.03 -5.74 9.67
N GLY A 30 -0.13 -4.76 9.69
CA GLY A 30 -0.16 -3.61 8.79
C GLY A 30 -1.07 -2.46 9.26
N ASP A 31 -1.47 -2.46 10.53
CA ASP A 31 -2.20 -1.35 11.16
C ASP A 31 -1.24 -0.49 12.01
N PRO A 32 -1.03 0.80 11.65
CA PRO A 32 -0.22 1.74 12.44
C PRO A 32 -0.70 2.01 13.86
N GLN A 33 -2.00 1.81 14.12
CA GLN A 33 -2.60 2.03 15.43
C GLN A 33 -2.62 0.76 16.29
N GLY A 34 -2.43 -0.42 15.68
CA GLY A 34 -2.51 -1.71 16.37
C GLY A 34 -3.88 -2.03 16.97
N THR A 35 -4.95 -1.40 16.47
CA THR A 35 -6.35 -1.53 16.92
C THR A 35 -7.18 -2.44 16.01
N GLY A 36 -6.71 -2.69 14.79
CA GLY A 36 -7.44 -3.30 13.68
C GLY A 36 -8.16 -2.29 12.79
N LEU A 37 -8.16 -1.00 13.12
CA LEU A 37 -8.95 0.03 12.42
C LEU A 37 -8.11 1.05 11.66
N GLY A 38 -6.80 1.11 11.90
CA GLY A 38 -5.94 2.06 11.21
C GLY A 38 -5.53 1.58 9.81
N GLY A 39 -4.84 2.48 9.10
CA GLY A 39 -4.43 2.25 7.73
C GLY A 39 -3.50 3.37 7.25
N PRO A 40 -3.21 3.44 5.95
CA PRO A 40 -2.23 4.37 5.40
C PRO A 40 -2.84 5.74 5.04
N GLY A 41 -4.13 5.94 5.34
CA GLY A 41 -4.87 7.18 5.05
C GLY A 41 -5.58 7.21 3.70
N TYR A 42 -5.53 6.12 2.92
CA TYR A 42 -6.21 5.91 1.65
C TYR A 42 -6.67 4.45 1.49
N SER A 43 -7.46 4.18 0.44
CA SER A 43 -7.85 2.83 0.04
C SER A 43 -7.75 2.62 -1.47
N PHE A 44 -7.70 1.36 -1.90
CA PHE A 44 -7.65 0.97 -3.31
C PHE A 44 -8.46 -0.31 -3.61
N GLY A 45 -8.67 -0.56 -4.91
CA GLY A 45 -9.50 -1.64 -5.45
C GLY A 45 -9.01 -3.06 -5.15
N ASP A 46 -9.91 -4.03 -5.27
CA ASP A 46 -9.55 -5.45 -5.23
C ASP A 46 -8.94 -5.91 -6.55
N GLU A 47 -7.98 -6.83 -6.48
CA GLU A 47 -7.32 -7.46 -7.62
C GLU A 47 -7.42 -8.99 -7.46
N PHE A 48 -8.33 -9.64 -8.20
CA PHE A 48 -8.50 -11.09 -8.16
C PHE A 48 -7.87 -11.74 -9.41
N GLY A 49 -6.80 -12.49 -9.19
CA GLY A 49 -6.10 -13.23 -10.26
C GLY A 49 -6.71 -14.60 -10.53
N ALA A 50 -6.72 -15.02 -11.80
CA ALA A 50 -7.14 -16.37 -12.18
C ALA A 50 -6.25 -17.43 -11.51
N GLY A 51 -6.86 -18.38 -10.81
CA GLY A 51 -6.15 -19.48 -10.14
C GLY A 51 -5.55 -19.14 -8.77
N LEU A 52 -5.60 -17.88 -8.32
CA LEU A 52 -5.18 -17.52 -6.97
C LEU A 52 -6.25 -17.91 -5.95
N LYS A 53 -5.89 -18.78 -5.01
CA LYS A 53 -6.79 -19.31 -3.97
C LYS A 53 -6.08 -19.39 -2.63
N HIS A 54 -6.85 -19.34 -1.55
CA HIS A 54 -6.38 -19.58 -0.19
C HIS A 54 -6.46 -21.09 0.13
N ASP A 55 -5.76 -21.92 -0.63
CA ASP A 55 -5.85 -23.38 -0.57
C ASP A 55 -4.78 -24.05 0.31
N LYS A 56 -3.82 -23.27 0.82
CA LYS A 56 -2.72 -23.73 1.67
C LYS A 56 -2.28 -22.64 2.66
N PRO A 57 -1.54 -22.99 3.73
CA PRO A 57 -0.84 -22.02 4.56
C PRO A 57 0.18 -21.21 3.75
N GLY A 58 0.42 -19.97 4.18
CA GLY A 58 1.45 -19.10 3.61
C GLY A 58 0.96 -18.12 2.54
N MET A 59 -0.33 -18.13 2.18
CA MET A 59 -0.89 -17.12 1.27
C MET A 59 -0.95 -15.76 1.95
N VAL A 60 -0.45 -14.72 1.28
CA VAL A 60 -0.40 -13.34 1.74
C VAL A 60 -1.43 -12.50 0.99
N SER A 61 -2.36 -11.90 1.74
CA SER A 61 -3.55 -11.28 1.18
C SER A 61 -3.89 -9.95 1.87
N MET A 62 -4.51 -9.04 1.13
CA MET A 62 -4.97 -7.76 1.69
C MET A 62 -6.16 -7.97 2.65
N ALA A 63 -6.09 -7.36 3.83
CA ALA A 63 -7.26 -7.18 4.68
C ALA A 63 -8.09 -6.00 4.17
N ASN A 64 -9.41 -6.10 4.28
CA ASN A 64 -10.35 -5.05 3.86
C ASN A 64 -11.59 -5.04 4.78
N SER A 65 -12.34 -3.95 4.69
CA SER A 65 -13.61 -3.74 5.42
C SER A 65 -14.82 -3.91 4.49
N GLY A 66 -14.66 -4.66 3.40
CA GLY A 66 -15.61 -4.77 2.30
C GLY A 66 -14.97 -4.51 0.93
N PRO A 67 -15.71 -4.69 -0.16
CA PRO A 67 -15.16 -4.62 -1.51
C PRO A 67 -14.41 -3.32 -1.77
N ASN A 68 -13.18 -3.43 -2.27
CA ASN A 68 -12.31 -2.33 -2.70
C ASN A 68 -11.94 -1.35 -1.60
N THR A 69 -11.68 -1.86 -0.41
CA THR A 69 -11.21 -1.06 0.73
C THR A 69 -9.82 -1.49 1.21
N ASN A 70 -8.99 -1.97 0.28
CA ASN A 70 -7.63 -2.39 0.58
C ASN A 70 -6.79 -1.18 1.00
N GLY A 71 -5.92 -1.34 1.99
CA GLY A 71 -5.07 -0.27 2.51
C GLY A 71 -3.67 -0.77 2.81
N SER A 72 -3.23 -0.68 4.06
CA SER A 72 -1.92 -1.17 4.49
C SER A 72 -2.00 -2.51 5.21
N GLN A 73 -3.18 -2.87 5.73
CA GLN A 73 -3.38 -4.10 6.48
C GLN A 73 -3.36 -5.32 5.55
N PHE A 74 -2.65 -6.35 5.98
CA PHE A 74 -2.58 -7.63 5.29
C PHE A 74 -2.57 -8.77 6.29
N PHE A 75 -2.88 -9.97 5.81
CA PHE A 75 -2.82 -11.18 6.61
C PHE A 75 -2.07 -12.30 5.87
N ILE A 76 -1.59 -13.24 6.66
CA ILE A 76 -0.92 -14.46 6.22
C ILE A 76 -1.77 -15.63 6.71
N THR A 77 -2.23 -16.47 5.80
CA THR A 77 -2.96 -17.70 6.15
C THR A 77 -2.03 -18.71 6.80
N VAL A 78 -2.53 -19.43 7.81
CA VAL A 78 -1.80 -20.55 8.46
C VAL A 78 -2.50 -21.90 8.24
N ALA A 79 -3.60 -21.90 7.49
CA ALA A 79 -4.38 -23.05 7.06
C ALA A 79 -5.09 -22.71 5.73
N PRO A 80 -5.66 -23.69 5.01
CA PRO A 80 -6.56 -23.41 3.88
C PRO A 80 -7.81 -22.62 4.32
N THR A 81 -8.13 -21.53 3.62
CA THR A 81 -9.23 -20.61 3.94
C THR A 81 -10.04 -20.22 2.69
N GLY A 82 -10.51 -21.19 1.92
CA GLY A 82 -11.20 -20.96 0.64
C GLY A 82 -12.45 -20.06 0.71
N HIS A 83 -13.04 -19.85 1.89
CA HIS A 83 -14.14 -18.90 2.08
C HIS A 83 -13.75 -17.42 1.89
N LEU A 84 -12.43 -17.13 1.79
CA LEU A 84 -11.85 -15.82 1.50
C LEU A 84 -11.59 -15.59 0.00
N ASP A 85 -11.72 -16.63 -0.83
CA ASP A 85 -11.50 -16.53 -2.28
C ASP A 85 -12.50 -15.55 -2.91
N GLY A 86 -12.00 -14.68 -3.79
CA GLY A 86 -12.79 -13.62 -4.43
C GLY A 86 -13.25 -12.51 -3.48
N LYS A 87 -12.75 -12.47 -2.23
CA LYS A 87 -13.05 -11.42 -1.24
C LYS A 87 -11.81 -10.67 -0.77
N HIS A 88 -10.65 -11.33 -0.76
CA HIS A 88 -9.37 -10.74 -0.37
C HIS A 88 -8.36 -10.93 -1.49
N SER A 89 -7.67 -9.85 -1.85
CA SER A 89 -6.69 -9.84 -2.93
C SER A 89 -5.41 -10.56 -2.47
N ILE A 90 -5.14 -11.73 -3.02
CA ILE A 90 -3.88 -12.46 -2.82
C ILE A 90 -2.80 -11.74 -3.63
N PHE A 91 -1.70 -11.34 -2.97
CA PHE A 91 -0.61 -10.63 -3.64
C PHE A 91 0.77 -11.27 -3.41
N GLY A 92 0.83 -12.37 -2.67
CA GLY A 92 2.07 -13.11 -2.46
C GLY A 92 1.87 -14.45 -1.76
N GLU A 93 2.97 -15.19 -1.66
CA GLU A 93 3.08 -16.45 -0.93
C GLU A 93 4.40 -16.47 -0.17
N ILE A 94 4.38 -16.97 1.07
CA ILE A 94 5.61 -17.22 1.83
C ILE A 94 6.38 -18.36 1.19
N THR A 95 7.62 -18.09 0.79
CA THR A 95 8.54 -19.10 0.24
C THR A 95 9.39 -19.80 1.32
N LYS A 96 9.60 -19.15 2.47
CA LYS A 96 10.35 -19.66 3.63
C LYS A 96 9.77 -19.08 4.93
N GLY A 97 9.67 -19.89 5.99
CA GLY A 97 9.20 -19.43 7.30
C GLY A 97 7.68 -19.51 7.50
N VAL A 98 6.98 -20.40 6.79
CA VAL A 98 5.54 -20.65 7.04
C VAL A 98 5.32 -21.16 8.47
N ASP A 99 6.22 -22.00 8.96
CA ASP A 99 6.27 -22.50 10.33
C ASP A 99 6.36 -21.37 11.38
N ILE A 100 7.07 -20.28 11.07
CA ILE A 100 7.11 -19.08 11.92
C ILE A 100 5.74 -18.42 11.98
N ALA A 101 5.04 -18.27 10.84
CA ALA A 101 3.69 -17.73 10.82
C ALA A 101 2.72 -18.62 11.63
N VAL A 102 2.84 -19.95 11.51
CA VAL A 102 2.08 -20.91 12.32
C VAL A 102 2.41 -20.73 13.81
N ALA A 103 3.67 -20.58 14.19
CA ALA A 103 4.07 -20.37 15.58
C ALA A 103 3.50 -19.06 16.14
N ILE A 104 3.55 -17.97 15.37
CA ILE A 104 2.92 -16.68 15.74
C ILE A 104 1.41 -16.86 15.95
N SER A 105 0.74 -17.68 15.14
CA SER A 105 -0.70 -17.91 15.29
C SER A 105 -1.08 -18.62 16.60
N ASN A 106 -0.15 -19.34 17.24
CA ASN A 106 -0.39 -20.18 18.41
C ASN A 106 0.06 -19.54 19.75
N VAL A 107 0.49 -18.28 19.73
CA VAL A 107 0.86 -17.58 20.98
C VAL A 107 -0.36 -17.32 21.85
N LYS A 108 -0.14 -17.05 23.14
CA LYS A 108 -1.23 -16.65 24.04
C LYS A 108 -1.84 -15.32 23.59
N THR A 109 -3.16 -15.25 23.61
CA THR A 109 -3.93 -14.08 23.17
C THR A 109 -4.94 -13.64 24.23
N ASN A 110 -5.21 -12.34 24.28
CA ASN A 110 -6.44 -11.80 24.84
C ASN A 110 -7.44 -11.63 23.69
N GLY A 111 -8.42 -12.53 23.61
CA GLY A 111 -9.27 -12.68 22.42
C GLY A 111 -8.43 -13.13 21.23
N THR A 112 -8.22 -12.26 20.25
CA THR A 112 -7.35 -12.53 19.09
C THR A 112 -6.06 -11.73 19.11
N LYS A 113 -5.87 -10.81 20.07
CA LYS A 113 -4.65 -9.99 20.14
C LYS A 113 -3.60 -10.71 20.98
N PRO A 114 -2.34 -10.88 20.51
CA PRO A 114 -1.28 -11.45 21.32
C PRO A 114 -1.12 -10.74 22.67
N GLU A 115 -0.93 -11.49 23.77
CA GLU A 115 -0.66 -10.91 25.09
C GLU A 115 0.70 -10.19 25.13
N LYS A 116 1.67 -10.74 24.39
CA LYS A 116 2.98 -10.14 24.16
C LYS A 116 3.06 -9.73 22.69
N ASP A 117 3.34 -8.45 22.45
CA ASP A 117 3.47 -7.90 21.11
C ASP A 117 4.53 -8.67 20.29
N ILE A 118 4.14 -9.05 19.09
CA ILE A 118 5.02 -9.57 18.04
C ILE A 118 5.05 -8.52 16.95
N LYS A 119 6.24 -8.11 16.54
CA LYS A 119 6.45 -6.93 15.69
C LYS A 119 7.17 -7.28 14.39
N ILE A 120 6.84 -6.58 13.33
CA ILE A 120 7.69 -6.48 12.14
C ILE A 120 8.84 -5.54 12.50
N LEU A 121 10.08 -6.02 12.55
CA LEU A 121 11.23 -5.15 12.86
C LEU A 121 11.66 -4.31 11.65
N GLY A 122 11.47 -4.86 10.46
CA GLY A 122 11.74 -4.21 9.19
C GLY A 122 11.40 -5.15 8.04
N ILE A 123 11.24 -4.59 6.86
CA ILE A 123 11.05 -5.34 5.62
C ILE A 123 12.17 -4.97 4.65
N ASP A 124 12.92 -5.98 4.23
CA ASP A 124 13.94 -5.85 3.19
C ASP A 124 13.40 -6.38 1.86
N ILE A 125 13.47 -5.54 0.84
CA ILE A 125 12.95 -5.84 -0.49
C ILE A 125 14.08 -6.36 -1.38
N HIS A 126 13.97 -7.62 -1.80
CA HIS A 126 14.90 -8.24 -2.74
C HIS A 126 14.30 -8.26 -4.16
N GLY A 127 15.15 -8.05 -5.17
CA GLY A 127 14.79 -8.10 -6.59
C GLY A 127 14.38 -6.76 -7.21
N ASP A 128 14.37 -6.73 -8.54
CA ASP A 128 14.28 -5.52 -9.38
C ASP A 128 12.87 -5.27 -9.95
N TRP A 129 11.83 -5.75 -9.27
CA TRP A 129 10.48 -5.85 -9.84
C TRP A 129 9.69 -4.52 -9.80
N TYR A 130 10.22 -3.48 -9.13
CA TYR A 130 9.76 -2.09 -9.25
C TYR A 130 10.89 -1.12 -8.85
N LYS A 131 11.45 -0.40 -9.83
CA LYS A 131 12.36 0.75 -9.58
C LYS A 131 11.49 2.01 -9.47
N PRO A 132 11.25 2.57 -8.27
CA PRO A 132 10.67 3.89 -8.16
C PRO A 132 11.50 4.82 -9.03
N VAL A 133 10.83 5.69 -9.78
CA VAL A 133 11.55 6.70 -10.57
C VAL A 133 12.36 7.51 -9.56
N GLU A 134 13.70 7.36 -9.57
CA GLU A 134 14.59 8.24 -8.83
C GLU A 134 14.33 9.66 -9.34
N VAL A 135 13.60 10.45 -8.57
CA VAL A 135 13.41 11.87 -8.86
C VAL A 135 14.70 12.57 -8.44
N LYS A 136 15.74 12.47 -9.30
CA LYS A 136 17.02 13.11 -9.05
C LYS A 136 16.82 14.63 -8.92
N LYS A 137 17.03 15.13 -7.68
CA LYS A 137 17.23 16.54 -7.27
C LYS A 137 16.13 17.53 -7.70
N ILE A 138 15.03 17.58 -6.95
CA ILE A 138 14.20 18.79 -6.88
C ILE A 138 14.97 19.78 -5.97
N LYS A 139 15.33 20.96 -6.49
CA LYS A 139 15.90 22.06 -5.68
C LYS A 139 14.86 22.56 -4.67
N GLU A 140 15.29 23.16 -3.56
CA GLU A 140 14.40 23.87 -2.63
C GLU A 140 13.57 24.92 -3.39
N LEU A 141 12.25 24.87 -3.23
CA LEU A 141 11.28 25.65 -4.02
C LEU A 141 10.12 26.10 -3.10
N SER A 142 9.49 27.22 -3.43
CA SER A 142 8.42 27.81 -2.61
C SER A 142 7.10 27.02 -2.69
N GLN A 143 6.14 27.25 -1.76
CA GLN A 143 4.83 26.56 -1.79
C GLN A 143 4.04 26.76 -3.10
N ASP A 144 4.22 27.91 -3.76
CA ASP A 144 3.57 28.21 -5.04
C ASP A 144 4.29 27.49 -6.19
N ASP A 145 5.64 27.45 -6.16
CA ASP A 145 6.44 26.67 -7.10
C ASP A 145 6.19 25.15 -6.94
N ILE A 146 5.85 24.69 -5.73
CA ILE A 146 5.52 23.30 -5.44
C ILE A 146 4.16 22.91 -5.99
N LYS A 147 3.12 23.75 -5.92
CA LYS A 147 1.84 23.41 -6.57
C LYS A 147 2.06 23.13 -8.07
N ALA A 148 2.87 23.95 -8.73
CA ALA A 148 3.21 23.79 -10.14
C ALA A 148 4.17 22.60 -10.39
N ALA A 149 5.27 22.48 -9.65
CA ALA A 149 6.28 21.43 -9.83
C ALA A 149 5.78 20.04 -9.42
N THR A 150 4.90 19.96 -8.41
CA THR A 150 4.28 18.71 -7.98
C THR A 150 3.19 18.28 -8.95
N GLN A 151 2.45 19.22 -9.54
CA GLN A 151 1.52 18.92 -10.62
C GLN A 151 2.26 18.51 -11.91
N ASP A 152 3.39 19.14 -12.24
CA ASP A 152 4.28 18.71 -13.34
C ASP A 152 4.85 17.30 -13.09
N LEU A 153 5.33 17.04 -11.87
CA LEU A 153 5.81 15.71 -11.47
C LEU A 153 4.69 14.66 -11.55
N ALA A 154 3.52 14.95 -10.98
CA ALA A 154 2.36 14.07 -11.08
C ALA A 154 1.98 13.84 -12.54
N THR A 155 2.00 14.87 -13.39
CA THR A 155 1.74 14.77 -14.84
C THR A 155 2.74 13.85 -15.52
N LYS A 156 4.04 14.02 -15.27
CA LYS A 156 5.11 13.16 -15.81
C LYS A 156 4.94 11.71 -15.38
N LEU A 157 4.64 11.49 -14.11
CA LEU A 157 4.38 10.16 -13.55
C LEU A 157 3.13 9.53 -14.20
N PHE A 158 2.03 10.27 -14.32
CA PHE A 158 0.81 9.80 -14.96
C PHE A 158 1.03 9.43 -16.43
N LYS A 159 1.75 10.25 -17.19
CA LYS A 159 2.09 9.94 -18.59
C LYS A 159 2.90 8.66 -18.70
N LYS A 160 3.92 8.49 -17.85
CA LYS A 160 4.75 7.28 -17.83
C LYS A 160 3.95 6.03 -17.42
N ILE A 161 3.06 6.16 -16.44
CA ILE A 161 2.13 5.09 -16.04
C ILE A 161 1.24 4.71 -17.21
N ALA A 162 0.69 5.69 -17.95
CA ALA A 162 -0.19 5.45 -19.08
C ALA A 162 0.49 4.70 -20.23
N GLU A 163 1.75 5.02 -20.49
CA GLU A 163 2.59 4.32 -21.47
C GLU A 163 2.81 2.86 -21.07
N VAL A 164 3.23 2.62 -19.82
CA VAL A 164 3.54 1.26 -19.33
C VAL A 164 2.29 0.38 -19.21
N GLN A 165 1.16 0.96 -18.78
CA GLN A 165 -0.09 0.23 -18.53
C GLN A 165 -1.09 0.31 -19.69
N ASN A 166 -0.72 0.95 -20.81
CA ASN A 166 -1.56 1.14 -22.01
C ASN A 166 -2.94 1.81 -21.73
N TYR A 167 -2.96 2.80 -20.84
CA TYR A 167 -4.18 3.55 -20.48
C TYR A 167 -4.65 4.55 -21.54
N GLY A 168 -3.90 4.69 -22.63
CA GLY A 168 -4.21 5.63 -23.71
C GLY A 168 -3.62 7.02 -23.45
N LYS A 169 -4.13 8.02 -24.17
CA LYS A 169 -3.57 9.38 -24.11
C LYS A 169 -4.00 10.07 -22.82
N PHE A 170 -3.04 10.69 -22.14
CA PHE A 170 -3.30 11.61 -21.03
C PHE A 170 -4.20 12.76 -21.49
N VAL A 171 -5.28 13.04 -20.77
CA VAL A 171 -6.26 14.09 -21.09
C VAL A 171 -6.10 15.27 -20.14
N SER A 172 -6.27 15.04 -18.84
CA SER A 172 -6.30 16.09 -17.82
C SER A 172 -5.69 15.58 -16.51
N ILE A 173 -5.29 16.52 -15.64
CA ILE A 173 -4.90 16.25 -14.25
C ILE A 173 -5.46 17.36 -13.36
N ASN A 174 -6.00 16.96 -12.22
CA ASN A 174 -6.54 17.84 -11.20
C ASN A 174 -5.92 17.49 -9.85
N LYS A 175 -5.50 18.48 -9.07
CA LYS A 175 -5.18 18.28 -7.66
C LYS A 175 -6.49 18.15 -6.88
N VAL A 176 -6.65 17.02 -6.19
CA VAL A 176 -7.86 16.71 -5.43
C VAL A 176 -7.77 17.27 -4.02
N GLU A 177 -6.67 16.98 -3.33
CA GLU A 177 -6.51 17.32 -1.91
C GLU A 177 -5.02 17.40 -1.56
N ALA A 178 -4.69 18.06 -0.44
CA ALA A 178 -3.42 17.85 0.24
C ALA A 178 -3.66 17.72 1.75
N ARG A 179 -2.96 16.78 2.38
CA ARG A 179 -3.00 16.53 3.82
C ARG A 179 -1.58 16.61 4.37
N ALA A 180 -1.42 17.13 5.59
CA ALA A 180 -0.13 17.18 6.27
C ALA A 180 -0.26 16.77 7.75
N ARG A 181 0.76 16.08 8.26
CA ARG A 181 0.92 15.73 9.67
C ARG A 181 2.38 15.87 10.07
N GLY A 182 2.69 16.88 10.87
CA GLY A 182 4.07 17.29 11.13
C GLY A 182 4.75 17.69 9.82
N ASN A 183 5.96 17.18 9.58
CA ASN A 183 6.67 17.41 8.33
C ASN A 183 6.20 16.48 7.21
N MET A 184 5.32 15.50 7.43
CA MET A 184 4.88 14.62 6.34
C MET A 184 3.67 15.21 5.63
N ALA A 185 3.66 15.18 4.30
CA ALA A 185 2.53 15.58 3.47
C ALA A 185 2.17 14.54 2.40
N GLN A 186 0.88 14.49 2.11
CA GLN A 186 0.27 13.70 1.05
C GLN A 186 -0.46 14.64 0.10
N ILE A 187 -0.18 14.55 -1.19
CA ILE A 187 -0.80 15.37 -2.23
C ILE A 187 -1.51 14.46 -3.21
N PHE A 188 -2.81 14.61 -3.31
CA PHE A 188 -3.68 13.76 -4.11
C PHE A 188 -3.96 14.43 -5.45
N TYR A 189 -3.77 13.68 -6.52
CA TYR A 189 -4.08 14.06 -7.89
C TYR A 189 -5.00 13.04 -8.53
N LYS A 190 -5.80 13.49 -9.48
CA LYS A 190 -6.63 12.67 -10.34
C LYS A 190 -6.32 13.01 -11.78
N ALA A 191 -6.13 12.02 -12.63
CA ALA A 191 -5.89 12.22 -14.06
C ALA A 191 -6.85 11.39 -14.91
N GLU A 192 -7.27 11.97 -16.04
CA GLU A 192 -8.14 11.32 -17.01
C GLU A 192 -7.35 10.86 -18.25
N PHE A 193 -7.76 9.75 -18.84
CA PHE A 193 -7.15 9.20 -20.04
C PHE A 193 -8.18 8.88 -21.12
N SER A 194 -7.74 8.87 -22.39
CA SER A 194 -8.62 8.75 -23.56
C SER A 194 -9.42 7.44 -23.64
N LYS A 195 -9.02 6.39 -22.91
CA LYS A 195 -9.79 5.15 -22.78
C LYS A 195 -10.82 5.20 -21.62
N LYS A 196 -11.21 6.40 -21.16
CA LYS A 196 -12.17 6.65 -20.05
C LYS A 196 -11.78 5.98 -18.73
N LYS A 197 -10.49 5.78 -18.50
CA LYS A 197 -9.96 5.35 -17.21
C LYS A 197 -9.44 6.58 -16.50
N GLU A 198 -9.93 6.80 -15.29
CA GLU A 198 -9.40 7.81 -14.39
C GLU A 198 -8.37 7.14 -13.48
N LEU A 199 -7.28 7.83 -13.16
CA LEU A 199 -6.30 7.37 -12.18
C LEU A 199 -6.21 8.38 -11.04
N ASN A 200 -6.25 7.89 -9.82
CA ASN A 200 -5.85 8.64 -8.64
C ASN A 200 -4.36 8.42 -8.40
N MET A 201 -3.65 9.44 -7.95
CA MET A 201 -2.26 9.37 -7.53
C MET A 201 -2.10 10.12 -6.21
N VAL A 202 -1.36 9.53 -5.29
CA VAL A 202 -0.91 10.24 -4.08
C VAL A 202 0.60 10.37 -4.15
N LEU A 203 1.07 11.60 -3.99
CA LEU A 203 2.48 11.93 -3.79
C LEU A 203 2.71 12.10 -2.29
N VAL A 204 3.62 11.32 -1.72
CA VAL A 204 3.98 11.33 -0.30
C VAL A 204 5.39 11.88 -0.15
N GLY A 205 5.58 12.81 0.77
CA GLY A 205 6.87 13.46 0.94
C GLY A 205 6.95 14.33 2.17
N GLU A 206 8.15 14.84 2.46
CA GLU A 206 8.41 15.71 3.59
C GLU A 206 8.33 17.18 3.20
N LEU A 207 7.66 17.97 4.05
CA LEU A 207 7.65 19.42 4.09
C LEU A 207 8.81 19.89 4.97
N GLU A 208 9.83 20.44 4.33
CA GLU A 208 10.93 21.15 4.98
C GLU A 208 10.71 22.65 4.74
N GLY A 209 9.98 23.28 5.67
CA GLY A 209 9.55 24.67 5.55
C GLY A 209 8.59 24.87 4.38
N LYS A 210 9.10 25.44 3.28
CA LYS A 210 8.32 25.60 2.04
C LYS A 210 8.59 24.50 1.02
N THR A 211 9.55 23.59 1.22
CA THR A 211 9.97 22.57 0.24
C THR A 211 9.21 21.26 0.41
N PHE A 212 8.77 20.59 -0.68
CA PHE A 212 8.21 19.23 -0.64
C PHE A 212 9.18 18.25 -1.28
N LYS A 213 9.77 17.39 -0.47
CA LYS A 213 10.69 16.34 -0.90
C LYS A 213 9.88 15.07 -1.13
N LEU A 214 9.62 14.76 -2.41
CA LEU A 214 8.94 13.51 -2.77
C LEU A 214 9.77 12.34 -2.26
N GLN A 215 9.19 11.57 -1.35
CA GLN A 215 9.74 10.30 -0.90
C GLN A 215 9.17 9.15 -1.74
N GLU A 216 7.89 9.26 -2.10
CA GLU A 216 7.14 8.16 -2.69
C GLU A 216 5.90 8.64 -3.46
N PHE A 217 5.45 7.85 -4.43
CA PHE A 217 4.13 8.03 -5.01
C PHE A 217 3.40 6.70 -5.19
N GLN A 218 2.09 6.75 -5.20
CA GLN A 218 1.22 5.62 -5.52
C GLN A 218 0.15 6.07 -6.51
N PHE A 219 -0.43 5.13 -7.24
CA PHE A 219 -1.58 5.39 -8.10
C PHE A 219 -2.53 4.20 -8.13
N ALA A 220 -3.79 4.46 -8.43
CA ALA A 220 -4.86 3.47 -8.57
C ALA A 220 -5.90 3.94 -9.58
N GLU A 221 -6.62 3.03 -10.23
CA GLU A 221 -7.78 3.40 -11.04
C GLU A 221 -8.89 4.00 -10.16
N SER A 222 -9.51 5.09 -10.62
CA SER A 222 -10.72 5.63 -10.01
C SER A 222 -11.90 4.75 -10.39
N LYS A 223 -12.78 4.49 -9.44
CA LYS A 223 -14.07 3.89 -9.73
C LYS A 223 -14.96 4.94 -10.41
N ASN A 224 -15.61 4.53 -11.50
CA ASN A 224 -16.88 5.14 -11.92
C ASN A 224 -17.99 4.72 -10.95
#